data_AF-A0A7C3E4G5-F1
#
_entry.id   AF-A0A7C3E4G5-F1
#
_cell.length_a   1.000
_cell.length_b   1.000
_cell.length_c   1.000
_cell.angle_alpha   90.00
_cell.angle_beta   90.00
_cell.angle_gamma   90.00
#
_symmetry.space_group_name_H-M   'P 1'
#
loop_
_entity.id
_entity.type
_entity.pdbx_description
1 polymer ?
#
loop_
_entity_poly.entity_id
_entity_poly.type
_entity_poly.pdbx_seq_one_letter_code
_entity_poly.pdbx_strand_id
1 'polypeptide(L)' 'QALAQQVENAIASDIRVAGLPIVVRAADGEISLKGVVDTLIQKELVHSIAQGIQGVKRVTTVELIVKEENKD' A
#
# COMPACT_ATOMS: atom_id res chain seq x y z
N GLN A 1 -16.86 -8.23 -2.26
CA GLN A 1 -15.43 -8.57 -2.09
C GLN A 1 -14.93 -7.93 -0.81
N ALA A 2 -14.01 -8.56 -0.08
CA ALA A 2 -13.41 -7.95 1.12
C ALA A 2 -12.66 -6.66 0.73
N LEU A 3 -12.72 -5.62 1.56
CA LEU A 3 -12.08 -4.33 1.29
C LEU A 3 -10.56 -4.49 1.06
N ALA A 4 -9.91 -5.36 1.84
CA ALA A 4 -8.50 -5.72 1.67
C ALA A 4 -8.22 -6.20 0.24
N GLN A 5 -9.02 -7.14 -0.27
CA GLN A 5 -8.83 -7.69 -1.62
C GLN A 5 -8.99 -6.63 -2.71
N GLN A 6 -9.90 -5.67 -2.54
CA GLN A 6 -10.07 -4.57 -3.50
C GLN A 6 -8.81 -3.69 -3.55
N VAL A 7 -8.25 -3.38 -2.37
CA VAL A 7 -7.01 -2.62 -2.24
C VAL A 7 -5.82 -3.40 -2.81
N GLU A 8 -5.70 -4.70 -2.51
CA GLU A 8 -4.65 -5.58 -3.05
C GLU A 8 -4.69 -5.61 -4.58
N ASN A 9 -5.87 -5.76 -5.17
CA ASN A 9 -6.04 -5.78 -6.62
C ASN A 9 -5.69 -4.43 -7.25
N ALA A 10 -6.06 -3.33 -6.61
CA ALA A 10 -5.74 -1.99 -7.10
C ALA A 10 -4.23 -1.72 -7.08
N ILE A 11 -3.55 -2.13 -6.02
CA ILE A 11 -2.08 -2.04 -5.92
C ILE A 11 -1.43 -2.93 -6.99
N ALA A 12 -1.88 -4.18 -7.12
CA ALA A 12 -1.33 -5.11 -8.11
C ALA A 12 -1.59 -4.68 -9.57
N SER A 13 -2.58 -3.82 -9.81
CA SER A 13 -2.88 -3.29 -11.14
C SER A 13 -1.96 -2.15 -11.57
N ASP A 14 -1.27 -1.50 -10.63
CA ASP A 14 -0.33 -0.42 -10.94
C ASP A 14 1.09 -0.97 -11.10
N ILE A 15 1.60 -0.98 -12.33
CA ILE A 15 2.93 -1.52 -12.67
C ILE A 15 4.10 -0.94 -11.86
N ARG A 16 3.94 0.26 -11.26
CA ARG A 16 5.00 0.91 -10.48
C ARG A 16 5.16 0.29 -9.08
N VAL A 17 4.12 -0.38 -8.59
CA VAL A 17 4.07 -1.02 -7.26
C VAL A 17 3.65 -2.49 -7.33
N ALA A 18 3.28 -2.98 -8.53
CA ALA A 18 3.02 -4.37 -8.80
C ALA A 18 4.27 -5.21 -8.53
N GLY A 19 4.10 -6.33 -7.80
CA GLY A 19 5.19 -7.22 -7.44
C GLY A 19 5.98 -6.81 -6.20
N LEU A 20 5.69 -5.66 -5.59
CA LEU A 20 6.24 -5.34 -4.27
C LEU A 20 5.67 -6.30 -3.21
N PRO A 21 6.48 -6.77 -2.26
CA PRO A 21 6.04 -7.65 -1.18
C PRO A 21 5.25 -6.87 -0.13
N ILE A 22 4.05 -6.43 -0.50
CA ILE A 22 3.15 -5.64 0.33
C ILE A 22 1.96 -6.51 0.75
N VAL A 23 1.73 -6.58 2.04
CA VAL A 23 0.58 -7.20 2.65
C VAL A 23 -0.41 -6.11 3.04
N VAL A 24 -1.67 -6.31 2.64
CA VAL A 24 -2.78 -5.41 2.96
C VAL A 24 -3.64 -6.05 4.05
N ARG A 25 -3.99 -5.26 5.06
CA ARG A 25 -5.00 -5.64 6.06
C ARG A 25 -6.09 -4.59 6.09
N ALA A 26 -7.33 -5.03 6.21
CA ALA A 26 -8.48 -4.16 6.37
C ALA A 26 -9.26 -4.52 7.63
N ALA A 27 -9.52 -3.52 8.48
CA ALA A 27 -10.35 -3.66 9.67
C ALA A 27 -11.23 -2.42 9.82
N ASP A 28 -12.56 -2.60 9.83
CA ASP A 28 -13.55 -1.50 9.96
C ASP A 28 -13.40 -0.32 8.97
N GLY A 29 -12.86 -0.56 7.78
CA GLY A 29 -12.57 0.49 6.80
C GLY A 29 -11.20 1.17 6.97
N GLU A 30 -10.41 0.75 7.96
CA GLU A 30 -9.01 1.12 8.11
C GLU A 30 -8.11 0.13 7.39
N ILE A 31 -7.20 0.65 6.58
CA ILE A 31 -6.23 -0.12 5.81
C ILE A 31 -4.85 0.02 6.43
N SER A 32 -4.20 -1.12 6.71
CA SER A 32 -2.81 -1.18 7.12
C SER A 32 -1.99 -1.83 6.01
N LEU A 33 -0.99 -1.09 5.51
CA LEU A 33 -0.04 -1.57 4.51
C LEU A 33 1.28 -1.91 5.19
N LYS A 34 1.73 -3.15 5.01
CA LYS A 34 2.96 -3.68 5.60
C LYS A 34 3.83 -4.31 4.53
N GLY A 35 5.14 -4.11 4.62
CA GLY A 35 6.07 -4.72 3.67
C GLY A 35 7.22 -3.81 3.34
N VAL A 36 7.82 -4.06 2.18
CA VAL A 36 9.01 -3.35 1.73
C VAL A 36 8.74 -2.75 0.35
N VAL A 37 9.04 -1.46 0.20
CA VAL A 37 8.99 -0.71 -1.05
C VAL A 37 10.39 -0.23 -1.40
N ASP A 38 10.68 0.01 -2.67
CA ASP A 38 12.03 0.42 -3.06
C ASP A 38 12.26 1.92 -2.83
N THR A 39 11.23 2.75 -3.05
CA THR A 39 11.34 4.23 -2.95
C THR A 39 10.23 4.87 -2.13
N LEU A 40 10.47 6.09 -1.63
CA LEU A 40 9.41 6.90 -0.98
C LEU A 40 8.25 7.20 -1.94
N ILE A 41 8.53 7.37 -3.24
CA ILE A 41 7.48 7.59 -4.25
C ILE A 41 6.55 6.38 -4.32
N GLN A 42 7.11 5.17 -4.30
CA GLN A 42 6.30 3.96 -4.25
C GLN A 42 5.46 3.92 -2.97
N LYS A 43 6.02 4.23 -1.79
CA LYS A 43 5.29 4.29 -0.51
C LYS A 43 4.05 5.19 -0.60
N GLU A 44 4.23 6.40 -1.11
CA GLU A 44 3.15 7.38 -1.29
C GLU A 44 2.13 6.92 -2.33
N LEU A 45 2.59 6.26 -3.40
CA LEU A 45 1.70 5.73 -4.42
C LEU A 45 0.79 4.62 -3.86
N VAL A 46 1.34 3.67 -3.10
CA VAL A 46 0.52 2.60 -2.48
C VAL A 46 -0.54 3.19 -1.55
N HIS A 47 -0.14 4.22 -0.78
CA HIS A 47 -1.05 4.94 0.09
C HIS A 47 -2.19 5.58 -0.71
N SER A 48 -1.86 6.34 -1.76
CA SER A 48 -2.84 7.04 -2.59
C SER A 48 -3.82 6.07 -3.27
N ILE A 49 -3.32 4.95 -3.80
CA ILE A 49 -4.16 3.91 -4.41
C ILE A 49 -5.14 3.35 -3.38
N ALA A 50 -4.65 2.95 -2.20
CA ALA A 50 -5.49 2.40 -1.14
C ALA A 50 -6.55 3.40 -0.66
N GLN A 51 -6.18 4.67 -0.51
CA GLN A 51 -7.07 5.74 -0.05
C GLN A 51 -8.17 6.06 -1.07
N GLY A 52 -7.92 5.81 -2.36
CA GLY A 52 -8.90 6.00 -3.43
C GLY A 52 -9.98 4.91 -3.51
N ILE A 53 -9.87 3.82 -2.74
CA ILE A 53 -10.84 2.72 -2.77
C ILE A 53 -12.07 3.07 -1.94
N GLN A 54 -13.25 2.91 -2.55
CA GLN A 54 -14.53 3.15 -1.89
C GLN A 54 -14.68 2.26 -0.63
N GLY A 55 -15.00 2.90 0.50
CA GLY A 55 -15.14 2.23 1.80
C GLY A 55 -13.89 2.30 2.68
N VAL A 56 -12.78 2.81 2.15
CA VAL A 56 -11.60 3.14 2.96
C VAL A 56 -11.83 4.45 3.70
N LYS A 57 -11.70 4.41 5.01
CA LYS A 57 -11.79 5.56 5.92
C LYS A 57 -10.42 6.15 6.22
N ARG A 58 -9.42 5.28 6.36
CA ARG A 58 -8.04 5.64 6.72
C ARG A 58 -7.07 4.61 6.17
N VAL A 59 -5.89 5.07 5.73
CA VAL A 59 -4.77 4.22 5.35
C VAL A 59 -3.57 4.53 6.24
N THR A 60 -2.85 3.50 6.65
CA THR A 60 -1.65 3.59 7.47
C THR A 60 -0.50 2.84 6.81
N THR A 61 0.63 3.52 6.62
CA THR A 61 1.83 3.00 5.96
C THR A 61 3.06 2.95 6.89
N VAL A 62 2.84 3.00 8.20
CA VAL A 62 3.94 2.98 9.20
C VAL A 62 4.74 1.68 9.17
N GLU A 63 4.11 0.57 8.73
CA GLU A 63 4.77 -0.73 8.56
C GLU A 63 5.37 -0.93 7.16
N LEU A 64 5.36 0.10 6.29
CA LEU A 64 6.09 0.08 5.03
C LEU A 64 7.51 0.62 5.22
N ILE A 65 8.48 -0.24 4.96
CA ILE A 65 9.91 0.07 4.99
C ILE A 65 10.36 0.43 3.57
N VAL A 66 11.07 1.53 3.42
CA VAL A 66 11.66 1.95 2.14
C VAL A 66 13.08 1.39 2.09
N LYS A 67 13.44 0.67 1.01
CA LYS A 67 14.81 0.13 0.86
C LYS A 67 15.84 1.22 0.59
N GLU A 68 15.47 2.28 -0.13
CA GLU A 68 16.33 3.46 -0.26
C GLU A 68 16.35 4.28 1.04
N GLU A 69 17.13 3.79 1.99
CA GLU A 69 17.76 4.59 3.04
C GLU A 69 19.26 4.24 3.02
N ASN A 70 19.91 4.55 1.89
CA ASN A 70 21.37 4.66 1.71
C ASN A 70 21.62 5.27 0.32
N LYS A 71 21.44 6.59 0.20
CA LYS A 71 22.22 7.35 -0.78
C LYS A 71 23.43 7.88 -0.02
N ASP A 72 24.59 7.38 -0.47
CA ASP A 72 25.95 7.87 -0.22
C ASP A 72 26.03 9.39 -0.10
#